data_AF-A0A942PRS5-F1
#
_entry.id   AF-A0A942PRS5-F1
#
_cell.length_a   1.000
_cell.length_b   1.000
_cell.length_c   1.000
_cell.angle_alpha   90.00
_cell.angle_beta   90.00
_cell.angle_gamma   90.00
#
_symmetry.space_group_name_H-M   'P 1'
#
loop_
_entity.id
_entity.type
_entity.pdbx_description
1 polymer ?
#
loop_
_entity_poly.entity_id
_entity_poly.type
_entity_poly.pdbx_seq_one_letter_code
_entity_poly.pdbx_strand_id
1 'polypeptide(L)'
;MSDEITLEQSIRNHLPSVRRVLLHAVLMMVAAYLAGPWLGPRLFGFVDPQSTWGRGQAYQVGDVLNWGTLFLMVELLVYTAWIIRQGRKGYDEYKIREFRRALEGDE
;
A
#
# COMPACT_ATOMS: atom_id res chain seq x y z
N MET A 1 20.41 31.68 9.20
CA MET A 1 20.57 30.83 8.00
C MET A 1 19.37 29.90 8.00
N SER A 2 18.26 30.29 7.37
CA SER A 2 17.07 29.44 7.33
C SER A 2 17.37 28.29 6.36
N ASP A 3 17.34 27.05 6.86
CA ASP A 3 17.51 25.88 6.00
C ASP A 3 16.47 25.93 4.87
N GLU A 4 16.96 26.08 3.65
CA GLU A 4 16.15 26.08 2.45
C GLU A 4 15.65 24.65 2.21
N ILE A 5 14.47 24.33 2.75
CA ILE A 5 13.84 23.02 2.50
C ILE A 5 13.47 22.96 1.03
N THR A 6 14.16 22.10 0.29
CA THR A 6 13.89 21.86 -1.13
C THR A 6 12.59 21.04 -1.30
N LEU A 7 11.97 21.13 -2.48
CA LEU A 7 10.80 20.32 -2.80
C LEU A 7 11.08 18.82 -2.58
N GLU A 8 12.28 18.38 -2.95
CA GLU A 8 12.73 17.00 -2.79
C GLU A 8 12.73 16.58 -1.30
N GLN A 9 13.25 17.41 -0.40
CA GLN A 9 13.18 17.15 1.04
C GLN A 9 11.75 17.12 1.56
N SER A 10 10.88 18.04 1.11
CA SER A 10 9.47 18.08 1.53
C SER A 10 8.72 16.79 1.15
N ILE A 11 8.92 16.31 -0.08
CA ILE A 11 8.35 15.05 -0.57
C ILE A 11 8.96 13.86 0.21
N ARG A 12 10.29 13.82 0.37
CA ARG A 12 10.99 12.73 1.04
C ARG A 12 10.57 12.54 2.50
N ASN A 13 10.29 13.64 3.20
CA ASN A 13 9.82 13.60 4.59
C ASN A 13 8.43 12.96 4.73
N HIS A 14 7.62 12.99 3.67
CA HIS A 14 6.28 12.40 3.64
C HIS A 14 6.26 10.97 3.11
N LEU A 15 7.26 10.58 2.32
CA LEU A 15 7.38 9.22 1.81
C LEU A 15 7.89 8.25 2.91
N PRO A 16 7.38 7.01 2.95
CA PRO A 16 7.94 5.99 3.81
C PRO A 16 9.40 5.70 3.43
N SER A 17 10.24 5.41 4.43
CA SER A 17 11.61 4.98 4.15
C SER A 17 11.65 3.63 3.43
N VAL A 18 12.72 3.34 2.68
CA VAL A 18 12.89 2.07 1.96
C VAL A 18 12.69 0.85 2.87
N ARG A 19 13.20 0.91 4.10
CA ARG A 19 13.01 -0.15 5.11
C ARG A 19 11.52 -0.36 5.44
N ARG A 20 10.74 0.71 5.57
CA ARG A 20 9.29 0.62 5.80
C ARG A 20 8.56 0.09 4.57
N VAL A 21 8.97 0.48 3.37
CA VAL A 21 8.39 -0.05 2.12
C VAL A 21 8.60 -1.56 2.04
N LEU A 22 9.79 -2.05 2.34
CA LEU A 22 10.07 -3.49 2.39
C LEU A 22 9.22 -4.20 3.46
N LEU A 23 9.09 -3.59 4.64
CA LEU A 23 8.25 -4.14 5.71
C LEU A 23 6.78 -4.21 5.28
N HIS A 24 6.24 -3.15 4.66
CA HIS A 24 4.88 -3.16 4.12
C HIS A 24 4.72 -4.23 3.04
N ALA A 25 5.69 -4.40 2.14
CA ALA A 25 5.64 -5.43 1.10
C ALA A 25 5.57 -6.84 1.69
N VAL A 26 6.37 -7.13 2.73
CA VAL A 26 6.32 -8.42 3.44
C VAL A 26 4.98 -8.61 4.15
N LEU A 27 4.47 -7.57 4.82
CA LEU A 27 3.17 -7.63 5.50
C LEU A 27 2.02 -7.84 4.51
N MET A 28 2.02 -7.16 3.37
CA MET A 28 1.03 -7.33 2.30
C MET A 28 1.09 -8.75 1.75
N MET A 29 2.28 -9.28 1.47
CA MET A 29 2.43 -10.68 1.06
C MET A 29 1.84 -11.63 2.11
N VAL A 30 2.20 -11.50 3.38
CA VAL A 30 1.66 -12.36 4.44
C VAL A 30 0.14 -12.21 4.56
N ALA A 31 -0.38 -10.98 4.52
CA ALA A 31 -1.81 -10.70 4.60
C ALA A 31 -2.58 -11.29 3.42
N ALA A 32 -2.12 -11.07 2.18
CA ALA A 32 -2.77 -11.56 0.98
C ALA A 32 -2.79 -13.10 0.93
N TYR A 33 -1.69 -13.77 1.28
CA TYR A 33 -1.62 -15.24 1.26
C TYR A 33 -2.35 -15.92 2.43
N LEU A 34 -2.59 -15.22 3.55
CA LEU A 34 -3.42 -15.73 4.64
C LEU A 34 -4.91 -15.42 4.43
N ALA A 35 -5.23 -14.20 3.98
CA ALA A 35 -6.59 -13.74 3.80
C ALA A 35 -7.21 -14.23 2.49
N GLY A 36 -6.43 -14.34 1.42
CA GLY A 36 -6.90 -14.77 0.10
C GLY A 36 -7.58 -16.13 0.12
N PRO A 37 -6.95 -17.20 0.66
CA PRO A 37 -7.56 -18.53 0.74
C PRO A 37 -8.77 -18.58 1.69
N TRP A 38 -8.83 -17.68 2.68
CA TRP A 38 -9.91 -17.65 3.66
C TRP A 38 -11.14 -16.87 3.15
N LEU A 39 -10.92 -15.76 2.44
CA LEU A 39 -11.96 -14.86 1.95
C LEU A 39 -12.40 -15.18 0.51
N GLY A 40 -11.49 -15.63 -0.35
CA GLY A 40 -11.76 -15.91 -1.77
C GLY A 40 -12.95 -16.85 -1.99
N PRO A 41 -12.91 -18.09 -1.45
CA PRO A 41 -14.02 -19.04 -1.54
C PRO A 41 -15.34 -18.49 -0.97
N ARG A 42 -15.26 -17.71 0.12
CA ARG A 42 -16.42 -17.21 0.86
C ARG A 42 -17.12 -16.02 0.17
N LEU A 43 -16.34 -15.16 -0.50
CA LEU A 43 -16.85 -13.98 -1.20
C LEU A 43 -17.41 -14.31 -2.58
N PHE A 44 -16.83 -15.29 -3.27
CA PHE A 44 -17.19 -15.58 -4.65
C PHE A 44 -18.14 -16.77 -4.80
N GLY A 45 -18.40 -17.56 -3.77
CA GLY A 45 -19.41 -18.65 -3.81
C GLY A 45 -19.16 -19.74 -4.87
N PHE A 46 -18.06 -19.65 -5.62
CA PHE A 46 -17.67 -20.56 -6.70
C PHE A 46 -16.98 -21.83 -6.19
N VAL A 47 -16.57 -21.84 -4.93
CA VAL A 47 -15.89 -22.97 -4.28
C VAL A 47 -16.69 -23.33 -3.05
N ASP A 48 -17.29 -24.51 -3.05
CA ASP A 48 -18.01 -25.05 -1.91
C ASP A 48 -17.07 -25.03 -0.69
N PRO A 49 -17.40 -24.32 0.40
CA PRO A 49 -16.58 -24.32 1.61
C PRO A 49 -16.35 -25.75 2.13
N GLN A 50 -17.30 -26.67 1.88
CA GLN A 50 -17.12 -28.09 2.19
C GLN A 50 -16.16 -28.80 1.23
N SER A 51 -16.04 -28.40 -0.04
CA SER A 51 -14.99 -28.98 -0.92
C SER A 51 -13.60 -28.44 -0.60
N THR A 52 -13.50 -27.23 -0.02
CA THR A 52 -12.22 -26.61 0.38
C THR A 52 -11.74 -26.99 1.79
N TRP A 53 -12.66 -27.34 2.70
CA TRP A 53 -12.33 -27.64 4.11
C TRP A 53 -12.82 -29.01 4.59
N GLY A 54 -13.71 -29.68 3.85
CA GLY A 54 -14.53 -30.77 4.36
C GLY A 54 -14.76 -31.91 3.37
N ARG A 55 -13.69 -32.50 2.82
CA ARG A 55 -13.64 -33.92 2.38
C ARG A 55 -12.26 -34.29 1.84
N GLY A 56 -11.26 -34.41 2.72
CA GLY A 56 -10.01 -35.14 2.46
C GLY A 56 -9.10 -34.66 1.31
N GLN A 57 -9.49 -33.68 0.51
CA GLN A 57 -8.60 -33.00 -0.44
C GLN A 57 -7.94 -31.85 0.30
N ALA A 58 -6.65 -32.00 0.58
CA ALA A 58 -5.82 -30.90 1.05
C ALA A 58 -5.96 -29.73 0.07
N TYR A 59 -6.17 -28.53 0.61
CA TYR A 59 -6.15 -27.27 -0.12
C TYR A 59 -5.00 -27.30 -1.13
N GLN A 60 -5.28 -27.29 -2.44
CA GLN A 60 -4.19 -27.38 -3.41
C GLN A 60 -3.36 -26.10 -3.29
N VAL A 61 -2.04 -26.25 -3.27
CA VAL A 61 -1.11 -25.10 -3.21
C VAL A 61 -1.43 -24.09 -4.31
N GLY A 62 -1.92 -24.55 -5.47
CA GLY A 62 -2.38 -23.71 -6.57
C GLY A 62 -3.51 -22.74 -6.21
N ASP A 63 -4.47 -23.14 -5.39
CA ASP A 63 -5.60 -22.28 -4.99
C ASP A 63 -5.14 -21.19 -4.01
N VAL A 64 -4.24 -21.54 -3.09
CA VAL A 64 -3.61 -20.57 -2.17
C VAL A 64 -2.82 -19.53 -2.95
N LEU A 65 -2.04 -19.99 -3.93
CA LEU A 65 -1.24 -19.11 -4.78
C LEU A 65 -2.12 -18.19 -5.63
N ASN A 66 -3.20 -18.71 -6.21
CA ASN A 66 -4.07 -17.93 -7.08
C ASN A 66 -4.81 -16.83 -6.30
N TRP A 67 -5.47 -17.18 -5.19
CA TRP A 67 -6.14 -16.20 -4.35
C TRP A 67 -5.17 -15.23 -3.69
N GLY A 68 -4.04 -15.73 -3.15
CA GLY A 68 -3.01 -14.87 -2.58
C GLY A 68 -2.48 -13.84 -3.57
N THR A 69 -2.24 -14.24 -4.83
CA THR A 69 -1.76 -13.33 -5.88
C THR A 69 -2.81 -12.29 -6.27
N LEU A 70 -4.08 -12.68 -6.38
CA LEU A 70 -5.18 -11.73 -6.69
C LEU A 70 -5.33 -10.66 -5.61
N PHE A 71 -5.33 -11.05 -4.33
CA PHE A 71 -5.39 -10.10 -3.22
C PHE A 71 -4.15 -9.22 -3.17
N LEU A 72 -2.97 -9.79 -3.41
CA LEU A 72 -1.71 -9.03 -3.43
C LEU A 72 -1.73 -7.95 -4.52
N MET A 73 -2.27 -8.23 -5.70
CA MET A 73 -2.44 -7.23 -6.78
C MET A 73 -3.32 -6.07 -6.33
N VAL A 74 -4.45 -6.35 -5.66
CA VAL A 74 -5.35 -5.31 -5.14
C VAL A 74 -4.64 -4.48 -4.07
N GLU A 75 -3.96 -5.12 -3.13
CA GLU A 75 -3.18 -4.43 -2.09
C GLU A 75 -2.11 -3.53 -2.72
N LEU A 76 -1.41 -4.01 -3.76
CA LEU A 76 -0.37 -3.23 -4.47
C LEU A 76 -0.93 -1.96 -5.12
N LEU A 77 -2.12 -2.04 -5.72
CA LEU A 77 -2.80 -0.88 -6.30
C LEU A 77 -3.15 0.16 -5.22
N VAL A 78 -3.73 -0.31 -4.11
CA VAL A 78 -4.10 0.56 -2.97
C VAL A 78 -2.85 1.19 -2.35
N TYR A 79 -1.78 0.42 -2.19
CA TYR A 79 -0.53 0.89 -1.61
C TYR A 79 0.16 1.93 -2.50
N THR A 80 0.20 1.69 -3.81
CA THR A 80 0.72 2.66 -4.79
C THR A 80 -0.06 3.97 -4.74
N ALA A 81 -1.40 3.89 -4.73
CA ALA A 81 -2.26 5.08 -4.61
C ALA A 81 -2.00 5.85 -3.32
N TRP A 82 -1.76 5.14 -2.21
CA TRP A 82 -1.40 5.74 -0.93
C TRP A 82 -0.03 6.44 -0.98
N ILE A 83 0.99 5.84 -1.59
CA ILE A 83 2.31 6.47 -1.79
C ILE A 83 2.18 7.78 -2.57
N ILE A 84 1.44 7.76 -3.69
CA ILE A 84 1.21 8.95 -4.52
C ILE A 84 0.53 10.05 -3.69
N ARG A 85 -0.46 9.69 -2.87
CA ARG A 85 -1.14 10.64 -1.97
C ARG A 85 -0.18 11.25 -0.95
N GLN A 86 0.77 10.51 -0.40
CA GLN A 86 1.78 11.05 0.52
C GLN A 86 2.75 12.01 -0.19
N GLY A 87 3.21 11.64 -1.39
CA GLY A 87 4.06 12.53 -2.19
C GLY A 87 3.36 13.85 -2.52
N ARG A 88 2.06 13.79 -2.86
CA ARG A 88 1.25 14.98 -3.10
C ARG A 88 1.13 15.89 -1.87
N LYS A 89 0.96 15.33 -0.68
CA LYS A 89 0.96 16.13 0.56
C LYS A 89 2.27 16.89 0.76
N GLY A 90 3.41 16.22 0.54
CA GLY A 90 4.72 16.87 0.62
C GLY A 90 4.88 18.00 -0.40
N TYR A 91 4.31 17.84 -1.60
CA TYR A 91 4.27 18.89 -2.62
C TYR A 91 3.38 20.08 -2.19
N ASP A 92 2.16 19.81 -1.73
CA ASP A 92 1.20 20.84 -1.33
C ASP A 92 1.78 21.68 -0.16
N GLU A 93 2.44 21.05 0.81
CA GLU A 93 3.12 21.77 1.90
C GLU A 93 4.29 22.62 1.44
N TYR A 94 5.05 22.17 0.44
CA TYR A 94 6.11 22.98 -0.16
C TYR A 94 5.51 24.22 -0.81
N LYS A 95 4.45 24.07 -1.61
CA LYS A 95 3.76 25.17 -2.28
C LYS A 95 3.17 26.19 -1.32
N ILE A 96 2.56 25.74 -0.21
CA ILE A 96 2.03 26.63 0.83
C ILE A 96 3.15 27.44 1.49
N ARG A 97 4.30 26.81 1.77
CA ARG A 97 5.47 27.50 2.34
C ARG A 97 6.09 28.50 1.38
N GLU A 98 6.22 28.13 0.10
CA GLU A 98 6.69 29.01 -0.96
C GLU A 98 5.78 30.25 -1.08
N PHE A 99 4.47 30.04 -1.13
CA PHE A 99 3.48 31.12 -1.20
C PHE A 99 3.54 32.04 0.03
N ARG A 100 3.67 31.47 1.24
CA ARG A 100 3.81 32.26 2.47
C ARG A 100 5.07 33.13 2.46
N ARG A 101 6.21 32.59 2.02
CA ARG A 101 7.45 33.37 1.91
C ARG A 101 7.33 34.52 0.92
N ALA A 102 6.62 34.32 -0.20
CA ALA A 102 6.37 35.38 -1.17
C ALA A 102 5.51 36.52 -0.59
N LEU A 103 4.62 36.21 0.36
CA LEU A 103 3.82 37.22 1.07
C LEU A 103 4.59 37.92 2.20
N GLU A 104 5.47 37.21 2.90
CA GLU A 104 6.27 37.73 4.02
C GLU A 104 7.57 38.44 3.57
N GLY A 105 8.02 38.20 2.33
CA GLY A 105 9.25 38.75 1.76
C GLY A 105 9.08 40.07 0.98
N ASP A 106 7.91 40.70 1.09
CA ASP A 106 7.55 41.96 0.42
C ASP A 106 7.55 43.18 1.38
N GLU A 107 8.15 43.05 2.57
CA GLU A 107 8.45 44.15 3.51
C GLU A 107 9.94 44.52 3.57
#